data_AF-A0A943PCM9-F1
#
_entry.id   AF-A0A943PCM9-F1
#
_cell.length_a   1.000
_cell.length_b   1.000
_cell.length_c   1.000
_cell.angle_alpha   90.00
_cell.angle_beta   90.00
_cell.angle_gamma   90.00
#
_symmetry.space_group_name_H-M   'P 1'
#
loop_
_entity.id
_entity.type
_entity.pdbx_description
1 polymer ?
#
loop_
_entity_poly.entity_id
_entity_poly.type
_entity_poly.pdbx_seq_one_letter_code
_entity_poly.pdbx_strand_id
1 'polypeptide(L)'
;MSVNTTNKEIHYFSCSNYKKDIRGNCETRHYIRADAIEQIVMLELKRLAKYLESHEEEFAKLLAEKTNADMLTEQKTLETELNRATARNEMLTSLFAKTYEDNVSGKLSDEMYMELSHKYEVERLELKTKIFEYKECLAKISEMEQNKDDFLKAVRKFMEMESLTAPMLRELIDHIDVYEKEGRKKNYTQRIVIYYRFVGYLELPSSDDENYKANTRKDVDVEYIPTVKSA
;
A
#
# COMPACT_ATOMS: atom_id res chain seq x y z
N MET A 1 -45.22 -1.90 -20.10
CA MET A 1 -44.73 -3.04 -20.90
C MET A 1 -43.25 -2.79 -21.15
N SER A 2 -42.33 -3.50 -20.49
CA SER A 2 -41.80 -4.82 -20.89
C SER A 2 -40.28 -4.61 -21.00
N VAL A 3 -39.35 -5.42 -20.49
CA VAL A 3 -39.34 -6.82 -20.07
C VAL A 3 -38.30 -6.93 -18.95
N ASN A 4 -38.65 -7.59 -17.86
CA ASN A 4 -37.71 -8.12 -16.88
C ASN A 4 -36.80 -9.13 -17.57
N THR A 5 -35.49 -8.89 -17.60
CA THR A 5 -34.53 -10.01 -17.65
C THR A 5 -34.19 -10.39 -16.22
N THR A 6 -35.05 -11.22 -15.64
CA THR A 6 -34.80 -12.01 -14.45
C THR A 6 -33.79 -13.12 -14.79
N ASN A 7 -32.51 -12.77 -14.87
CA ASN A 7 -31.46 -13.77 -14.71
C ASN A 7 -30.81 -13.54 -13.34
N LYS A 8 -31.29 -14.27 -12.32
CA LYS A 8 -30.88 -14.09 -10.91
C LYS A 8 -29.41 -14.46 -10.66
N GLU A 9 -28.75 -15.08 -11.63
CA GLU A 9 -27.34 -15.49 -11.56
C GLU A 9 -26.36 -14.37 -11.97
N ILE A 10 -26.82 -13.30 -12.63
CA ILE A 10 -25.93 -12.23 -13.09
C ILE A 10 -25.79 -11.17 -11.99
N HIS A 11 -24.66 -11.21 -11.28
CA HIS A 11 -24.31 -10.23 -10.26
C HIS A 11 -23.64 -8.99 -10.87
N TYR A 12 -23.91 -7.82 -10.30
CA TYR A 12 -23.33 -6.55 -10.71
C TYR A 12 -23.04 -5.66 -9.51
N PHE A 13 -21.98 -4.86 -9.63
CA PHE A 13 -21.68 -3.75 -8.73
C PHE A 13 -22.29 -2.47 -9.30
N SER A 14 -22.89 -1.65 -8.44
CA SER A 14 -23.46 -0.35 -8.81
C SER A 14 -22.91 0.74 -7.89
N CYS A 15 -22.58 1.91 -8.45
CA CYS A 15 -22.12 3.04 -7.66
C CYS A 15 -23.20 3.47 -6.66
N SER A 16 -22.83 3.52 -5.38
CA SER A 16 -23.69 3.99 -4.29
C SER A 16 -23.99 5.50 -4.37
N ASN A 17 -23.14 6.26 -5.08
CA ASN A 17 -23.26 7.71 -5.26
C ASN A 17 -24.06 8.11 -6.51
N TYR A 18 -24.72 7.14 -7.17
CA TYR A 18 -25.62 7.40 -8.31
C TYR A 18 -26.85 8.18 -7.86
N LYS A 19 -27.11 9.33 -8.51
CA LYS A 19 -28.23 10.20 -8.20
C LYS A 19 -29.54 9.55 -8.62
N LYS A 20 -30.21 8.88 -7.67
CA LYS A 20 -31.59 8.39 -7.84
C LYS A 20 -32.62 9.49 -7.61
N ASP A 21 -32.36 10.39 -6.66
CA ASP A 21 -33.24 11.51 -6.29
C ASP A 21 -32.40 12.80 -6.06
N ILE A 22 -32.12 13.17 -4.81
CA ILE A 22 -31.42 14.41 -4.39
C ILE A 22 -30.04 14.12 -3.76
N ARG A 23 -29.74 12.85 -3.45
CA ARG A 23 -28.46 12.42 -2.86
C ARG A 23 -27.57 11.80 -3.94
N GLY A 24 -26.34 12.31 -4.04
CA GLY A 24 -25.29 11.79 -4.91
C GLY A 24 -24.91 12.73 -6.06
N ASN A 25 -23.65 12.65 -6.48
CA ASN A 25 -23.05 13.55 -7.48
C ASN A 25 -22.84 12.88 -8.86
N CYS A 26 -23.03 11.56 -8.98
CA CYS A 26 -22.89 10.88 -10.27
C CYS A 26 -24.18 11.04 -11.10
N GLU A 27 -24.09 11.73 -12.23
CA GLU A 27 -25.21 12.05 -13.12
C GLU A 27 -25.69 10.84 -13.93
N THR A 28 -24.80 9.92 -14.27
CA THR A 28 -25.10 8.72 -15.06
C THR A 28 -25.07 7.45 -14.21
N ARG A 29 -25.71 6.38 -14.69
CA ARG A 29 -25.77 5.10 -13.98
C ARG A 29 -24.46 4.33 -14.17
N HIS A 30 -23.60 4.35 -13.15
CA HIS A 30 -22.39 3.53 -13.12
C HIS A 30 -22.71 2.12 -12.62
N TYR A 31 -22.39 1.12 -13.44
CA TYR A 31 -22.46 -0.28 -13.05
C TYR A 31 -21.44 -1.11 -13.81
N ILE A 32 -21.03 -2.22 -13.19
CA ILE A 32 -20.15 -3.21 -13.78
C ILE A 32 -20.58 -4.62 -13.38
N ARG A 33 -20.45 -5.60 -14.27
CA ARG A 33 -20.79 -6.99 -13.94
C ARG A 33 -19.69 -7.60 -13.06
N ALA A 34 -20.08 -8.44 -12.10
CA ALA A 34 -19.14 -9.07 -11.18
C ALA A 34 -18.23 -10.07 -11.90
N ASP A 35 -18.78 -10.87 -12.81
CA ASP A 35 -18.03 -11.82 -13.64
C ASP A 35 -17.00 -11.14 -14.55
N ALA A 36 -17.31 -9.96 -15.06
CA ALA A 36 -16.38 -9.17 -15.83
C ALA A 36 -15.19 -8.67 -14.98
N ILE A 37 -15.46 -8.14 -13.78
CA ILE A 37 -14.39 -7.75 -12.83
C ILE A 37 -13.51 -8.95 -12.48
N GLU A 38 -14.11 -10.09 -12.17
CA GLU A 38 -13.38 -11.30 -11.82
C GLU A 38 -12.43 -11.72 -12.93
N GLN A 39 -12.89 -11.75 -14.19
CA GLN A 39 -12.05 -12.09 -15.33
C GLN A 39 -10.92 -11.07 -15.57
N ILE A 40 -11.20 -9.78 -15.43
CA ILE A 40 -10.19 -8.73 -15.57
C ILE A 40 -9.11 -8.89 -14.52
N VAL A 41 -9.50 -9.07 -13.26
CA VAL A 41 -8.55 -9.26 -12.16
C VAL A 41 -7.72 -10.53 -12.38
N MET A 42 -8.33 -11.62 -12.83
CA MET A 42 -7.58 -12.84 -13.17
C MET A 42 -6.56 -12.60 -14.29
N LEU A 43 -6.95 -11.89 -15.35
CA LEU A 43 -6.06 -11.60 -16.48
C LEU A 43 -4.89 -10.71 -16.06
N GLU A 44 -5.17 -9.65 -15.30
CA GLU A 44 -4.14 -8.75 -14.79
C GLU A 44 -3.17 -9.45 -13.82
N LEU A 45 -3.68 -10.28 -12.91
CA LEU A 45 -2.81 -11.08 -12.04
C LEU A 45 -1.99 -12.11 -12.82
N LYS A 46 -2.54 -12.71 -13.89
CA LYS A 46 -1.78 -13.62 -14.77
C LYS A 46 -0.69 -12.89 -15.55
N ARG A 47 -0.96 -11.67 -16.02
CA ARG A 47 0.06 -10.81 -16.65
C ARG A 47 1.17 -10.48 -15.67
N LEU A 48 0.80 -10.09 -14.46
CA LEU A 48 1.74 -9.79 -13.38
C LEU A 48 2.58 -11.01 -13.01
N ALA A 49 1.97 -12.19 -12.89
CA ALA A 49 2.65 -13.47 -12.67
C ALA A 49 3.66 -13.80 -13.78
N LYS A 50 3.23 -13.72 -15.04
CA LYS A 50 4.10 -13.98 -16.21
C LYS A 50 5.26 -13.01 -16.28
N TYR A 51 5.03 -11.74 -15.95
CA TYR A 51 6.08 -10.73 -15.89
C TYR A 51 7.09 -11.03 -14.77
N LEU A 52 6.60 -11.40 -13.58
CA LEU A 52 7.46 -11.81 -12.46
C LEU A 52 8.32 -13.03 -12.82
N GLU A 53 7.76 -14.03 -13.50
CA GLU A 53 8.50 -15.25 -13.90
C GLU A 53 9.58 -14.96 -14.96
N SER A 54 9.31 -14.06 -15.90
CA SER A 54 10.23 -13.75 -16.99
C SER A 54 11.27 -12.66 -16.67
N HIS A 55 10.92 -11.73 -15.78
CA HIS A 55 11.71 -10.53 -15.49
C HIS A 55 11.76 -10.23 -13.98
N GLU A 56 12.11 -11.24 -13.17
CA GLU A 56 12.12 -11.11 -11.70
C GLU A 56 12.96 -9.93 -11.20
N GLU A 57 14.18 -9.74 -11.74
CA GLU A 57 15.05 -8.64 -11.35
C GLU A 57 14.48 -7.26 -11.72
N GLU A 58 13.82 -7.14 -12.88
CA GLU A 58 13.21 -5.87 -13.30
C GLU A 58 11.94 -5.58 -12.49
N PHE A 59 11.16 -6.60 -12.16
CA PHE A 59 10.02 -6.47 -11.28
C PHE A 59 10.44 -6.04 -9.87
N ALA A 60 11.51 -6.63 -9.33
CA ALA A 60 12.10 -6.22 -8.06
C ALA A 60 12.57 -4.76 -8.11
N LYS A 61 13.16 -4.30 -9.22
CA LYS A 61 13.50 -2.89 -9.44
C LYS A 61 12.28 -1.99 -9.51
N LEU A 62 11.22 -2.37 -10.23
CA LEU A 62 9.95 -1.64 -10.30
C LEU A 62 9.32 -1.47 -8.91
N LEU A 63 9.33 -2.53 -8.10
CA LEU A 63 8.91 -2.49 -6.70
C LEU A 63 9.82 -1.61 -5.85
N ALA A 64 11.14 -1.68 -6.05
CA ALA A 64 12.11 -0.86 -5.34
C ALA A 64 12.01 0.62 -5.71
N GLU A 65 11.80 0.97 -6.98
CA GLU A 65 11.58 2.36 -7.42
C GLU A 65 10.30 2.94 -6.82
N LYS A 66 9.24 2.12 -6.72
CA LYS A 66 8.01 2.49 -6.02
C LYS A 66 8.22 2.58 -4.51
N THR A 67 9.14 1.79 -3.96
CA THR A 67 9.57 1.94 -2.58
C THR A 67 10.68 2.98 -2.49
N ASN A 68 10.27 4.24 -2.52
CA ASN A 68 11.13 5.40 -2.68
C ASN A 68 12.54 5.21 -2.05
N ALA A 69 13.61 5.38 -2.83
CA ALA A 69 14.99 5.28 -2.34
C ALA A 69 15.22 6.19 -1.12
N ASP A 70 14.47 7.29 -1.04
CA ASP A 70 14.37 8.19 0.10
C ASP A 70 14.00 7.45 1.40
N MET A 71 13.10 6.48 1.35
CA MET A 71 12.66 5.67 2.50
C MET A 71 13.79 4.80 3.04
N LEU A 72 14.62 4.21 2.17
CA LEU A 72 15.80 3.44 2.61
C LEU A 72 16.86 4.37 3.21
N THR A 73 17.05 5.56 2.64
CA THR A 73 17.96 6.54 3.23
C THR A 73 17.45 7.05 4.57
N GLU A 74 16.14 7.26 4.70
CA GLU A 74 15.46 7.68 5.92
C GLU A 74 15.52 6.60 7.00
N GLN A 75 15.34 5.32 6.64
CA GLN A 75 15.53 4.20 7.55
C GLN A 75 16.94 4.21 8.14
N LYS A 76 17.96 4.35 7.28
CA LYS A 76 19.36 4.35 7.71
C LYS A 76 19.68 5.56 8.59
N THR A 77 19.12 6.73 8.31
CA THR A 77 19.30 7.92 9.17
C THR A 77 18.61 7.71 10.51
N LEU A 78 17.38 7.20 10.54
CA LEU A 78 16.64 6.89 11.77
C LEU A 78 17.36 5.86 12.63
N GLU A 79 17.92 4.79 12.06
CA GLU A 79 18.73 3.80 12.79
C GLU A 79 19.98 4.43 13.40
N THR A 80 20.65 5.31 12.65
CA THR A 80 21.84 6.03 13.13
C THR A 80 21.48 6.96 14.29
N GLU A 81 20.38 7.70 14.17
CA GLU A 81 19.87 8.60 15.20
C GLU A 81 19.40 7.86 16.45
N LEU A 82 18.73 6.72 16.29
CA LEU A 82 18.33 5.83 17.37
C LEU A 82 19.55 5.32 18.14
N ASN A 83 20.58 4.85 17.44
CA ASN A 83 21.82 4.38 18.06
C ASN A 83 22.51 5.51 18.83
N ARG A 84 22.58 6.71 18.24
CA ARG A 84 23.15 7.90 18.90
C ARG A 84 22.39 8.29 20.15
N ALA A 85 21.06 8.35 20.08
CA ALA A 85 20.21 8.70 21.21
C ALA A 85 20.30 7.65 22.34
N THR A 86 20.33 6.36 21.98
CA THR A 86 20.47 5.25 22.94
C THR A 86 21.83 5.29 23.64
N ALA A 87 22.93 5.45 22.89
CA ALA A 87 24.27 5.57 23.45
C ALA A 87 24.39 6.79 24.38
N ARG A 88 23.78 7.93 24.02
CA ARG A 88 23.75 9.11 24.89
C ARG A 88 22.96 8.87 26.18
N ASN A 89 21.83 8.18 26.08
CA ASN A 89 21.01 7.82 27.24
C ASN A 89 21.73 6.86 28.21
N GLU A 90 22.50 5.92 27.69
CA GLU A 90 23.38 5.04 28.49
C GLU A 90 24.54 5.81 29.13
N MET A 91 25.14 6.74 28.38
CA MET A 91 26.18 7.64 28.90
C MET A 91 25.63 8.50 30.05
N LEU A 92 24.42 9.06 29.94
CA LEU A 92 23.77 9.81 31.02
C LEU A 92 23.56 8.95 32.26
N THR A 93 23.19 7.68 32.09
CA THR A 93 23.05 6.74 33.22
C THR A 93 24.37 6.56 33.98
N SER A 94 25.47 6.44 33.25
CA SER A 94 26.81 6.35 33.85
C SER A 94 27.25 7.65 34.53
N LEU A 95 26.95 8.80 33.91
CA LEU A 95 27.23 10.11 34.50
C LEU A 95 26.45 10.33 35.79
N PHE A 96 25.16 9.95 35.82
CA PHE A 96 24.34 10.03 37.03
C PHE A 96 24.93 9.23 38.19
N ALA A 97 25.34 7.99 37.95
CA ALA A 97 25.95 7.15 38.98
C ALA A 97 27.23 7.80 39.55
N LYS A 98 28.10 8.31 38.67
CA LYS A 98 29.31 9.03 39.07
C LYS A 98 29.01 10.32 39.84
N THR A 99 28.04 11.11 39.39
CA THR A 99 27.62 12.35 40.06
C THR A 99 27.09 12.06 41.47
N TYR A 100 26.39 10.94 41.67
CA TYR A 100 25.97 10.48 43.00
C TYR A 100 27.17 10.09 43.89
N GLU A 101 28.13 9.32 43.37
CA GLU A 101 29.35 8.95 44.09
C GLU A 101 30.19 10.18 44.50
N ASP A 102 30.33 11.15 43.60
CA ASP A 102 31.05 12.38 43.87
C ASP A 102 30.33 13.28 44.90
N ASN A 103 28.99 13.25 44.96
CA ASN A 103 28.23 13.92 46.03
C ASN A 103 28.45 13.25 47.39
N VAL A 104 28.31 11.92 47.48
CA VAL A 104 28.49 11.17 48.73
C VAL A 104 29.92 11.29 49.26
N SER A 105 30.92 11.40 48.37
CA SER A 105 32.33 11.61 48.75
C SER A 105 32.67 13.08 49.11
N GLY A 106 31.71 14.00 49.01
CA GLY A 106 31.87 15.42 49.35
C GLY A 106 32.68 16.24 48.33
N LYS A 107 32.98 15.67 47.15
CA LYS A 107 33.65 16.40 46.06
C LYS A 107 32.70 17.34 45.33
N LEU A 108 31.39 17.07 45.44
CA LEU A 108 30.30 17.85 44.88
C LEU A 108 29.43 18.36 46.03
N SER A 109 28.95 19.61 45.94
CA SER A 109 27.97 20.13 46.90
C SER A 109 26.56 19.64 46.54
N ASP A 110 25.68 19.54 47.53
CA ASP A 110 24.29 19.13 47.33
C ASP A 110 23.55 20.04 46.34
N GLU A 111 23.83 21.35 46.36
CA GLU A 111 23.26 22.31 45.41
C GLU A 111 23.66 22.01 43.96
N MET A 112 24.95 21.78 43.72
CA MET A 112 25.46 21.45 42.39
C MET A 112 24.99 20.06 41.93
N TYR A 113 24.87 19.11 42.87
CA TYR A 113 24.28 17.78 42.61
C TYR A 113 22.84 17.88 42.13
N MET A 114 22.01 18.70 42.81
CA MET A 114 20.61 18.91 42.41
C MET A 114 20.51 19.50 41.01
N GLU A 115 21.33 20.51 40.68
CA GLU A 115 21.32 21.12 39.35
C GLU A 115 21.74 20.14 38.24
N LEU A 116 22.84 19.39 38.44
CA LEU A 116 23.33 18.44 37.45
C LEU A 116 22.36 17.27 37.27
N SER A 117 21.82 16.74 38.38
CA SER A 117 20.82 15.68 38.36
C SER A 117 19.56 16.12 37.63
N HIS A 118 19.09 17.34 37.86
CA HIS A 118 17.93 17.88 37.14
C HIS A 118 18.20 17.98 35.64
N LYS A 119 19.35 18.54 35.23
CA LYS A 119 19.73 18.66 33.81
C LYS A 119 19.80 17.30 33.12
N TYR A 120 20.44 16.31 33.75
CA TYR A 120 20.53 14.97 33.18
C TYR A 120 19.17 14.27 33.12
N GLU A 121 18.28 14.48 34.09
CA GLU A 121 16.94 13.88 34.06
C GLU A 121 16.10 14.46 32.91
N VAL A 122 16.15 15.78 32.71
CA VAL A 122 15.48 16.45 31.59
C VAL A 122 15.98 15.88 30.26
N GLU A 123 17.30 15.82 30.05
CA GLU A 123 17.87 15.27 28.81
C GLU A 123 17.50 13.78 28.63
N ARG A 124 17.50 13.00 29.70
CA ARG A 124 17.13 11.57 29.68
C ARG A 124 15.69 11.38 29.23
N LEU A 125 14.76 12.20 29.72
CA LEU A 125 13.36 12.14 29.33
C LEU A 125 13.17 12.50 27.85
N GLU A 126 13.83 13.55 27.37
CA GLU A 126 13.81 13.93 25.96
C GLU A 126 14.36 12.81 25.05
N LEU A 127 15.46 12.18 25.45
CA LEU A 127 16.06 11.07 24.72
C LEU A 127 15.13 9.84 24.70
N LYS A 128 14.47 9.51 25.81
CA LYS A 128 13.49 8.41 25.86
C LYS A 128 12.33 8.64 24.89
N THR A 129 11.80 9.85 24.81
CA THR A 129 10.75 10.21 23.86
C THR A 129 11.24 10.04 22.43
N LYS A 130 12.41 10.57 22.08
CA LYS A 130 13.00 10.41 20.74
C LYS A 130 13.27 8.95 20.38
N ILE A 131 13.81 8.16 21.31
CA ILE A 131 14.05 6.72 21.12
C ILE A 131 12.73 6.00 20.82
N PHE A 132 11.65 6.34 21.52
CA PHE A 132 10.32 5.78 21.27
C PHE A 132 9.82 6.15 19.87
N GLU A 133 9.87 7.44 19.52
CA GLU A 133 9.44 7.93 18.20
C GLU A 133 10.22 7.28 17.04
N TYR A 134 11.55 7.19 17.16
CA TYR A 134 12.39 6.54 16.15
C TYR A 134 12.04 5.05 16.00
N LYS A 135 11.78 4.34 17.11
CA LYS A 135 11.35 2.94 17.06
C LYS A 135 9.99 2.77 16.40
N GLU A 136 9.03 3.65 16.68
CA GLU A 136 7.73 3.61 16.01
C GLU A 136 7.83 3.88 14.51
N CYS A 137 8.65 4.85 14.09
CA CYS A 137 8.88 5.12 12.68
C CYS A 137 9.56 3.93 11.98
N LEU A 138 10.59 3.33 12.59
CA LEU A 138 11.25 2.14 12.04
C LEU A 138 10.29 0.94 11.97
N ALA A 139 9.41 0.76 12.96
CA ALA A 139 8.40 -0.30 12.93
C ALA A 139 7.44 -0.13 11.74
N LYS A 140 7.00 1.11 11.45
CA LYS A 140 6.15 1.39 10.28
C LYS A 140 6.87 1.12 8.96
N ILE A 141 8.15 1.51 8.86
CA ILE A 141 8.97 1.22 7.67
C ILE A 141 9.15 -0.30 7.50
N SER A 142 9.43 -1.02 8.58
CA SER A 142 9.58 -2.48 8.56
C SER A 142 8.27 -3.21 8.23
N GLU A 143 7.13 -2.72 8.72
CA GLU A 143 5.81 -3.24 8.35
C GLU A 143 5.57 -3.05 6.85
N MET A 144 5.90 -1.88 6.29
CA MET A 144 5.83 -1.64 4.85
C MET A 144 6.73 -2.60 4.04
N GLU A 145 7.93 -2.93 4.54
CA GLU A 145 8.85 -3.85 3.87
C GLU A 145 8.39 -5.32 3.95
N GLN A 146 7.98 -5.79 5.12
CA GLN A 146 7.42 -7.12 5.31
C GLN A 146 6.17 -7.34 4.43
N ASN A 147 5.35 -6.30 4.29
CA ASN A 147 4.18 -6.34 3.44
C ASN A 147 4.50 -6.48 1.94
N LYS A 148 5.69 -6.05 1.46
CA LYS A 148 6.12 -6.32 0.07
C LYS A 148 6.51 -7.78 -0.13
N ASP A 149 7.21 -8.37 0.82
CA ASP A 149 7.54 -9.79 0.77
C ASP A 149 6.27 -10.63 0.79
N ASP A 150 5.26 -10.21 1.56
CA ASP A 150 3.96 -10.85 1.58
C ASP A 150 3.18 -10.65 0.27
N PHE A 151 3.29 -9.49 -0.39
CA PHE A 151 2.77 -9.28 -1.75
C PHE A 151 3.40 -10.25 -2.76
N LEU A 152 4.73 -10.37 -2.77
CA LEU A 152 5.44 -11.30 -3.66
C LEU A 152 5.05 -12.76 -3.41
N LYS A 153 4.91 -13.16 -2.13
CA LYS A 153 4.40 -14.49 -1.77
C LYS A 153 2.97 -14.69 -2.24
N ALA A 154 2.09 -13.71 -2.09
CA ALA A 154 0.70 -13.81 -2.52
C ALA A 154 0.58 -13.93 -4.05
N VAL A 155 1.41 -13.20 -4.81
CA VAL A 155 1.49 -13.35 -6.28
C VAL A 155 1.99 -14.74 -6.66
N ARG A 156 3.05 -15.25 -6.01
CA ARG A 156 3.55 -16.61 -6.25
C ARG A 156 2.51 -17.68 -5.93
N LYS A 157 1.80 -17.54 -4.81
CA LYS A 157 0.69 -18.43 -4.43
C LYS A 157 -0.45 -18.40 -5.44
N PHE A 158 -0.75 -17.24 -6.02
CA PHE A 158 -1.72 -17.16 -7.12
C PHE A 158 -1.27 -17.96 -8.34
N MET A 159 0.02 -17.95 -8.68
CA MET A 159 0.57 -18.74 -9.80
C MET A 159 0.31 -20.24 -9.62
N GLU A 160 0.37 -20.74 -8.39
CA GLU A 160 0.15 -22.16 -8.08
C GLU A 160 -1.33 -22.59 -8.06
N MET A 161 -2.25 -21.68 -7.72
CA MET A 161 -3.65 -22.02 -7.44
C MET A 161 -4.61 -21.85 -8.63
N GLU A 162 -4.16 -21.21 -9.72
CA GLU A 162 -4.92 -20.92 -10.97
C GLU A 162 -6.32 -20.27 -10.80
N SER A 163 -6.73 -19.91 -9.58
CA SER A 163 -8.07 -19.44 -9.23
C SER A 163 -8.03 -18.35 -8.15
N LEU A 164 -8.96 -17.40 -8.25
CA LEU A 164 -9.11 -16.31 -7.28
C LEU A 164 -9.89 -16.78 -6.06
N THR A 165 -9.30 -16.64 -4.87
CA THR A 165 -10.01 -16.81 -3.60
C THR A 165 -10.23 -15.46 -2.92
N ALA A 166 -11.34 -15.32 -2.20
CA ALA A 166 -11.65 -14.07 -1.50
C ALA A 166 -10.57 -13.61 -0.49
N PRO A 167 -9.90 -14.51 0.28
CA PRO A 167 -8.76 -14.12 1.11
C PRO A 167 -7.60 -13.55 0.29
N MET A 168 -7.22 -14.24 -0.79
CA MET A 168 -6.10 -13.83 -1.64
C MET A 168 -6.38 -12.49 -2.35
N LEU A 169 -7.63 -12.23 -2.77
CA LEU A 169 -8.02 -10.92 -3.30
C LEU A 169 -7.84 -9.79 -2.27
N ARG A 170 -8.18 -10.05 -1.00
CA ARG A 170 -7.99 -9.06 0.09
C ARG A 170 -6.52 -8.85 0.44
N GLU A 171 -5.67 -9.83 0.18
CA GLU A 171 -4.22 -9.74 0.38
C GLU A 171 -3.55 -8.98 -0.77
N LEU A 172 -3.97 -9.21 -2.01
CA LEU A 172 -3.34 -8.64 -3.21
C LEU A 172 -3.86 -7.26 -3.60
N ILE A 173 -5.17 -7.03 -3.47
CA ILE A 173 -5.85 -5.83 -4.01
C ILE A 173 -6.28 -4.95 -2.85
N ASP A 174 -5.90 -3.67 -2.92
CA ASP A 174 -6.38 -2.64 -2.01
C ASP A 174 -7.78 -2.17 -2.44
N HIS A 175 -7.88 -1.68 -3.68
CA HIS A 175 -9.13 -1.26 -4.29
C HIS A 175 -9.06 -1.32 -5.83
N ILE A 176 -10.23 -1.22 -6.46
CA ILE A 176 -10.36 -1.19 -7.92
C ILE A 176 -11.17 0.05 -8.29
N ASP A 177 -10.55 0.94 -9.05
CA ASP A 177 -11.20 2.12 -9.59
C ASP A 177 -11.86 1.78 -10.92
N VAL A 178 -13.18 1.99 -10.97
CA VAL A 178 -14.00 1.75 -12.16
C VAL A 178 -14.52 3.08 -12.67
N TYR A 179 -14.04 3.48 -13.84
CA TYR A 179 -14.40 4.75 -14.46
C TYR A 179 -15.70 4.65 -15.26
N GLU A 180 -16.20 5.81 -15.68
CA GLU A 180 -17.37 5.92 -16.53
C GLU A 180 -17.14 5.24 -17.89
N LYS A 181 -18.23 4.76 -18.50
CA LYS A 181 -18.17 4.16 -19.83
C LYS A 181 -18.10 5.26 -20.88
N GLU A 182 -17.08 5.21 -21.72
CA GLU A 182 -16.88 6.15 -22.82
C GLU A 182 -17.19 5.44 -24.15
N GLY A 183 -17.83 6.12 -25.10
CA GLY A 183 -18.12 5.51 -26.41
C GLY A 183 -19.36 6.05 -27.11
N ARG A 184 -19.58 5.59 -28.35
CA ARG A 184 -20.74 5.96 -29.17
C ARG A 184 -21.45 4.70 -29.68
N LYS A 185 -22.78 4.69 -29.60
CA LYS A 185 -23.69 3.62 -30.08
C LYS A 185 -23.51 2.27 -29.38
N LYS A 186 -22.87 1.29 -30.04
CA LYS A 186 -22.80 -0.14 -29.63
C LYS A 186 -21.45 -0.54 -29.03
N ASN A 187 -20.44 0.33 -29.14
CA ASN A 187 -19.10 0.06 -28.64
C ASN A 187 -18.81 1.03 -27.49
N TYR A 188 -18.63 0.48 -26.29
CA TYR A 188 -18.24 1.23 -25.11
C TYR A 188 -16.90 0.72 -24.62
N THR A 189 -16.07 1.62 -24.11
CA THR A 189 -14.84 1.31 -23.40
C THR A 189 -15.04 1.70 -21.95
N GLN A 190 -14.61 0.85 -21.04
CA GLN A 190 -14.66 1.14 -19.61
C GLN A 190 -13.26 1.00 -19.03
N ARG A 191 -12.72 2.10 -18.53
CA ARG A 191 -11.41 2.09 -17.89
C ARG A 191 -11.54 1.49 -16.48
N ILE A 192 -10.61 0.60 -16.16
CA ILE A 192 -10.52 -0.01 -14.83
C ILE A 192 -9.06 -0.02 -14.41
N VAL A 193 -8.81 0.45 -13.19
CA VAL A 193 -7.47 0.53 -12.60
C VAL A 193 -7.47 -0.28 -11.32
N ILE A 194 -6.53 -1.22 -11.21
CA ILE A 194 -6.38 -2.07 -10.03
C ILE A 194 -5.24 -1.49 -9.18
N TYR A 195 -5.54 -1.20 -7.91
CA TYR A 195 -4.55 -0.81 -6.93
C TYR A 195 -4.20 -2.01 -6.07
N TYR A 196 -2.93 -2.40 -6.11
CA TYR A 196 -2.42 -3.48 -5.30
C TYR A 196 -2.12 -2.97 -3.90
N ARG A 197 -2.52 -3.76 -2.91
CA ARG A 197 -2.14 -3.53 -1.52
C ARG A 197 -0.61 -3.53 -1.52
N PHE A 198 0.02 -2.48 -0.99
CA PHE A 198 1.49 -2.31 -0.83
C PHE A 198 2.29 -1.76 -2.02
N VAL A 199 1.84 -1.94 -3.26
CA VAL A 199 2.54 -1.36 -4.45
C VAL A 199 1.78 -0.15 -5.01
N GLY A 200 0.49 -0.05 -4.70
CA GLY A 200 -0.42 0.90 -5.32
C GLY A 200 -0.65 0.55 -6.79
N TYR A 201 -0.57 1.54 -7.66
CA TYR A 201 -0.69 1.31 -9.09
C TYR A 201 0.64 0.86 -9.70
N LEU A 202 0.60 -0.32 -10.31
CA LEU A 202 1.71 -0.91 -11.04
C LEU A 202 1.42 -0.85 -12.54
N GLU A 203 2.30 -0.19 -13.28
CA GLU A 203 2.27 -0.16 -14.73
C GLU A 203 3.26 -1.19 -15.25
N LEU A 204 2.75 -2.31 -15.76
CA LEU A 204 3.58 -3.32 -16.42
C LEU A 204 3.92 -2.83 -17.83
N PRO A 205 5.15 -3.04 -18.32
CA PRO A 205 5.50 -2.76 -19.72
C PRO A 205 4.49 -3.44 -20.63
N SER A 206 3.97 -2.69 -21.62
CA SER A 206 2.93 -3.15 -22.52
C SER A 206 3.34 -4.48 -23.17
N SER A 207 2.67 -5.56 -22.79
CA SER A 207 2.66 -6.80 -23.55
C SER A 207 1.69 -6.63 -24.72
N ASP A 208 1.95 -7.29 -25.85
CA ASP A 208 1.04 -7.35 -27.01
C ASP A 208 -0.32 -8.03 -26.71
N ASP A 209 -0.63 -8.29 -25.43
CA ASP A 209 -1.83 -9.00 -25.00
C ASP A 209 -3.08 -8.15 -25.22
N GLU A 210 -4.06 -8.69 -25.96
CA GLU A 210 -5.32 -8.00 -26.24
C GLU A 210 -6.05 -7.59 -24.95
N ASN A 211 -6.65 -6.40 -24.95
CA ASN A 211 -7.54 -5.95 -23.88
C ASN A 211 -8.73 -6.90 -23.71
N TYR A 212 -9.16 -7.13 -22.47
CA TYR A 212 -10.33 -7.96 -22.21
C TYR A 212 -11.60 -7.30 -22.78
N LYS A 213 -12.39 -8.09 -23.52
CA LYS A 213 -13.67 -7.67 -24.10
C LYS A 213 -14.79 -8.49 -23.48
N ALA A 214 -15.70 -7.85 -22.75
CA ALA A 214 -16.91 -8.50 -22.24
C ALA A 214 -18.15 -8.12 -23.07
N ASN A 215 -18.93 -9.15 -23.39
CA ASN A 215 -20.28 -8.99 -23.92
C ASN A 215 -21.26 -8.68 -22.77
N THR A 216 -21.69 -7.42 -22.66
CA THR A 216 -22.57 -7.02 -21.55
C THR A 216 -24.06 -7.23 -21.86
N ARG A 217 -24.49 -7.13 -23.12
CA ARG A 217 -25.82 -7.50 -23.69
C ARG A 217 -25.70 -7.77 -25.21
N LYS A 218 -26.74 -8.32 -25.87
CA LYS A 218 -26.78 -8.49 -27.34
C LYS A 218 -26.39 -7.17 -28.03
N ASP A 219 -25.31 -7.21 -28.81
CA ASP A 219 -24.72 -6.10 -29.57
C ASP A 219 -24.11 -4.95 -28.75
N VAL A 220 -23.60 -5.21 -27.53
CA VAL A 220 -22.86 -4.22 -26.73
C VAL A 220 -21.55 -4.80 -26.20
N ASP A 221 -20.45 -4.44 -26.86
CA ASP A 221 -19.09 -4.79 -26.46
C ASP A 221 -18.55 -3.76 -25.48
N VAL A 222 -18.00 -4.25 -24.36
CA VAL A 222 -17.23 -3.43 -23.41
C VAL A 222 -15.79 -3.90 -23.43
N GLU A 223 -14.90 -3.03 -23.90
CA GLU A 223 -13.45 -3.25 -23.81
C GLU A 223 -12.92 -2.59 -22.53
N TYR A 224 -12.15 -3.37 -21.77
CA TYR A 224 -11.52 -2.93 -20.54
C TYR A 224 -10.08 -2.54 -20.80
N ILE A 225 -9.77 -1.32 -20.40
CA ILE A 225 -8.47 -0.72 -20.68
C ILE A 225 -7.74 -0.51 -19.35
N PRO A 226 -6.58 -1.18 -19.14
CA PRO A 226 -5.79 -1.04 -17.92
C PRO A 226 -5.17 0.36 -17.78
N THR A 227 -4.74 0.96 -18.89
CA THR A 227 -4.00 2.23 -18.94
C THR A 227 -4.47 3.15 -20.06
N VAL A 228 -4.27 4.46 -19.94
CA VAL A 228 -4.46 5.35 -21.09
C VAL A 228 -3.40 4.95 -22.12
N LYS A 229 -3.79 4.52 -23.33
CA LYS A 229 -2.84 4.51 -24.45
C LYS A 229 -2.34 5.94 -24.57
N SER A 230 -1.10 6.19 -24.16
CA SER A 230 -0.42 7.44 -24.41
C SER A 230 -0.51 7.69 -25.92
N ALA A 231 -1.26 8.73 -26.27
CA ALA A 231 -1.41 9.20 -27.63
C ALA A 231 -0.11 9.86 -28.11
#